data_AF-A0A7J4PCT4-F1
#
_entry.id   AF-A0A7J4PCT4-F1
#
_cell.length_a   1.000
_cell.length_b   1.000
_cell.length_c   1.000
_cell.angle_alpha   90.00
_cell.angle_beta   90.00
_cell.angle_gamma   90.00
#
_symmetry.space_group_name_H-M   'P 1'
#
loop_
_entity.id
_entity.type
_entity.pdbx_description
1 polymer ?
#
loop_
_entity_poly.entity_id
_entity_poly.type
_entity_poly.pdbx_seq_one_letter_code
_entity_poly.pdbx_strand_id
1 'polypeptide(L)' 'MEEKTGEIPNHTHCRSCAKAIPSDKTFCSEECKQRYLEAVKKQRKTSYIMFGILIALVVGAFVIMLWSV' A
#
# COMPACT_ATOMS: atom_id res chain seq x y z
N MET A 1 19.04 -26.87 -25.75
CA MET A 1 17.73 -27.37 -25.29
C MET A 1 16.72 -26.30 -25.63
N GLU A 2 16.17 -26.37 -26.84
CA GLU A 2 15.00 -25.56 -27.23
C GLU A 2 13.78 -26.13 -26.51
N GLU A 3 13.32 -25.43 -25.48
CA GLU A 3 12.05 -25.72 -24.82
C GLU A 3 10.98 -24.81 -25.43
N LYS A 4 10.03 -25.44 -26.12
CA LYS A 4 8.87 -24.80 -26.74
C LYS A 4 8.12 -23.98 -25.70
N THR A 5 7.66 -22.78 -26.03
CA THR A 5 6.48 -22.27 -25.31
C THR A 5 5.70 -21.35 -26.23
N GLY A 6 4.59 -21.90 -26.77
CA GLY A 6 3.53 -21.08 -27.31
C GLY A 6 3.12 -20.04 -26.28
N GLU A 7 2.82 -18.83 -26.76
CA GLU A 7 2.44 -17.63 -26.01
C GLU A 7 1.87 -17.98 -24.62
N ILE A 8 2.72 -17.96 -23.59
CA ILE A 8 2.26 -18.13 -22.21
C ILE A 8 1.45 -16.88 -21.94
N PRO A 9 0.11 -16.97 -21.75
CA PRO A 9 -0.67 -15.78 -21.46
C PRO A 9 -0.09 -15.16 -20.19
N ASN A 10 0.20 -13.87 -20.25
CA ASN A 10 0.67 -13.12 -19.08
C ASN A 10 -0.32 -13.39 -17.94
N HIS A 11 0.19 -13.93 -16.83
CA HIS A 11 -0.60 -14.15 -15.63
C HIS A 11 -0.09 -13.19 -14.55
N THR A 12 -1.04 -12.54 -13.87
CA THR A 12 -0.74 -11.71 -12.72
C THR A 12 -1.14 -12.48 -11.47
N HIS A 13 -0.45 -12.27 -10.35
CA HIS A 13 -0.88 -12.83 -9.07
C HIS A 13 -1.77 -11.83 -8.32
N CYS A 14 -2.85 -12.31 -7.71
CA CYS A 14 -3.70 -11.47 -6.88
C CYS A 14 -2.89 -10.86 -5.74
N ARG A 15 -2.96 -9.53 -5.58
CA ARG A 15 -2.16 -8.82 -4.58
C ARG A 15 -2.52 -9.15 -3.12
N SER A 16 -3.67 -9.77 -2.88
CA SER A 16 -4.14 -10.15 -1.54
C SER A 16 -3.94 -11.62 -1.19
N CYS A 17 -3.90 -12.55 -2.16
CA CYS A 17 -3.88 -14.00 -1.89
C CYS A 17 -2.93 -14.80 -2.79
N ALA A 18 -2.18 -14.12 -3.66
CA ALA A 18 -1.23 -14.70 -4.60
C ALA A 18 -1.79 -15.72 -5.62
N LYS A 19 -3.12 -15.88 -5.72
CA LYS A 19 -3.74 -16.74 -6.73
C LYS A 19 -3.46 -16.22 -8.15
N ALA A 20 -3.09 -17.11 -9.06
CA ALA A 20 -2.90 -16.77 -10.48
C ALA A 20 -4.24 -16.29 -11.08
N ILE A 21 -4.21 -15.10 -11.67
CA ILE A 21 -5.34 -14.44 -12.32
C ILE A 21 -4.91 -13.98 -13.71
N PRO A 22 -5.86 -13.89 -14.67
CA PRO A 22 -5.58 -13.30 -15.97
C PRO A 22 -5.04 -11.87 -15.80
N SER A 23 -4.11 -11.47 -16.67
CA SER A 23 -3.41 -10.17 -16.56
C SER A 23 -4.32 -8.94 -16.72
N ASP A 24 -5.58 -9.13 -17.11
CA ASP A 24 -6.61 -8.08 -17.15
C ASP A 24 -7.11 -7.67 -15.75
N LYS A 25 -6.89 -8.53 -14.74
CA LYS A 25 -7.40 -8.34 -13.38
C LYS A 25 -6.27 -8.27 -12.37
N THR A 26 -6.47 -7.48 -11.31
CA THR A 26 -5.51 -7.29 -10.21
C THR A 26 -5.88 -8.07 -8.93
N PHE A 27 -7.14 -8.51 -8.83
CA PHE A 27 -7.68 -9.27 -7.69
C PHE A 27 -8.48 -10.47 -8.20
N CYS A 28 -8.44 -11.59 -7.48
CA CYS A 28 -9.18 -12.80 -7.83
C CYS A 28 -10.67 -12.75 -7.48
N SER A 29 -11.07 -11.88 -6.55
CA SER A 29 -12.44 -11.71 -6.08
C SER A 29 -12.65 -10.31 -5.50
N GLU A 30 -13.91 -9.86 -5.42
CA GLU A 30 -14.24 -8.60 -4.75
C GLU A 30 -13.88 -8.63 -3.26
N GLU A 31 -13.89 -9.80 -2.60
CA GLU A 31 -13.43 -9.94 -1.22
C GLU A 31 -11.94 -9.58 -1.07
N CYS A 32 -11.08 -10.06 -1.98
CA CYS A 32 -9.65 -9.72 -1.98
C CYS A 32 -9.41 -8.23 -2.23
N LYS A 33 -10.24 -7.61 -3.08
CA LYS A 33 -10.20 -6.17 -3.35
C LYS A 33 -10.64 -5.37 -2.12
N GLN A 34 -11.73 -5.75 -1.46
CA GLN A 34 -12.21 -5.09 -0.24
C GLN A 34 -11.18 -5.18 0.89
N ARG A 35 -10.63 -6.37 1.14
CA ARG A 35 -9.56 -6.56 2.15
C ARG A 35 -8.35 -5.67 1.88
N TYR A 36 -7.93 -5.58 0.62
CA TYR A 36 -6.83 -4.71 0.23
C TYR A 36 -7.18 -3.22 0.43
N LEU A 37 -8.38 -2.80 0.03
CA LEU A 37 -8.84 -1.42 0.20
C LEU A 37 -8.95 -1.04 1.68
N GLU A 38 -9.43 -1.94 2.54
CA GLU A 38 -9.47 -1.74 3.98
C GLU A 38 -8.08 -1.62 4.59
N ALA A 39 -7.15 -2.48 4.18
CA ALA A 39 -5.75 -2.42 4.61
C ALA A 39 -5.11 -1.09 4.18
N VAL A 40 -5.31 -0.65 2.93
CA VAL A 40 -4.81 0.64 2.43
C VAL A 40 -5.44 1.81 3.19
N LYS A 41 -6.75 1.77 3.45
CA LYS A 41 -7.45 2.81 4.21
C LYS A 41 -6.91 2.89 5.65
N LYS A 42 -6.65 1.76 6.28
CA LYS A 42 -6.02 1.69 7.61
C LYS A 42 -4.61 2.26 7.58
N GLN A 43 -3.79 1.84 6.62
CA GLN A 43 -2.43 2.37 6.46
C GLN A 43 -2.42 3.89 6.26
N ARG A 44 -3.29 4.43 5.40
CA ARG A 44 -3.40 5.89 5.20
C ARG A 44 -3.70 6.62 6.51
N LYS A 45 -4.67 6.12 7.30
CA LYS A 45 -4.99 6.70 8.61
C LYS A 45 -3.79 6.66 9.56
N THR A 46 -3.09 5.53 9.64
CA THR A 46 -1.89 5.40 10.47
C THR A 46 -0.79 6.36 10.03
N SER A 47 -0.53 6.47 8.72
CA SER A 47 0.45 7.41 8.18
C SER A 47 0.09 8.86 8.51
N TYR A 48 -1.16 9.27 8.36
CA TYR A 48 -1.59 10.63 8.72
C TYR A 48 -1.40 10.94 10.20
N ILE A 49 -1.70 10.00 11.10
CA ILE A 49 -1.46 10.16 12.54
C ILE A 49 0.04 10.36 12.81
N MET A 50 0.89 9.53 12.20
CA MET A 50 2.34 9.61 12.37
C MET A 50 2.90 10.95 11.87
N PHE A 51 2.44 11.42 10.71
CA PHE A 51 2.80 12.75 10.20
C PHE A 51 2.30 13.87 11.12
N GLY A 52 1.09 13.76 11.68
CA GLY A 52 0.56 14.72 12.64
C GLY A 52 1.43 14.84 13.90
N ILE A 53 1.89 13.71 14.45
CA ILE A 53 2.81 13.68 15.59
C ILE A 53 4.15 14.34 15.21
N LEU A 54 4.70 14.01 14.04
CA LEU A 54 5.98 14.57 13.59
C LEU A 54 5.90 16.10 13.44
N ILE A 55 4.82 16.61 12.84
CA ILE A 55 4.58 18.05 12.73
C ILE A 55 4.43 18.69 14.12
N ALA A 56 3.67 18.05 15.03
CA ALA A 56 3.50 18.57 16.38
C ALA A 56 4.82 18.67 17.15
N LEU A 57 5.72 17.69 17.01
CA LEU A 57 7.05 17.71 17.61
C LEU A 57 7.91 18.84 17.03
N VAL A 58 7.91 18.99 15.70
CA VAL A 58 8.67 20.06 15.03
C VAL A 58 8.16 21.43 15.47
N VAL A 59 6.85 21.69 15.34
CA VAL A 59 6.24 22.96 15.73
C VAL A 59 6.43 23.22 17.22
N GLY A 60 6.24 22.22 18.08
CA GLY A 60 6.46 22.34 19.52
C GLY A 60 7.90 22.72 19.85
N ALA A 61 8.88 22.08 19.23
CA ALA A 61 10.30 22.42 19.41
C ALA A 61 10.61 23.85 18.92
N PHE A 62 10.06 24.27 17.78
CA PHE A 62 10.19 25.64 17.28
C PHE A 62 9.57 26.66 18.23
N VAL A 63 8.37 26.41 18.76
CA VAL A 63 7.71 27.30 19.73
C VAL A 63 8.54 27.40 21.01
N ILE A 64 9.05 26.29 21.53
CA ILE A 64 9.92 26.28 22.73
C ILE A 64 11.19 27.08 22.47
N MET A 65 11.84 26.88 21.32
CA MET A 65 13.04 27.64 20.95
C MET A 65 12.75 29.14 20.81
N LEU A 66 11.66 29.53 20.14
CA LEU A 66 11.28 30.93 19.98
C LEU A 66 10.89 31.61 21.29
N TRP A 67 10.41 30.85 22.28
CA TRP A 67 10.09 31.38 23.60
C TRP A 67 11.33 31.50 24.52
N SER A 68 12.41 30.81 24.18
CA SER A 68 13.66 30.78 24.96
C SER A 68 14.73 31.76 24.45
N VAL A 69 14.48 32.42 23.31
CA VAL A 69 15.34 33.44 22.67
C VAL A 69 14.73 34.82 22.91
#